data_AF-A0A9X3SCL5-F1
#
_entry.id   AF-A0A9X3SCL5-F1
#
_cell.length_a   1.000
_cell.length_b   1.000
_cell.length_c   1.000
_cell.angle_alpha   90.00
_cell.angle_beta   90.00
_cell.angle_gamma   90.00
#
_symmetry.space_group_name_H-M   'P 1'
#
loop_
_entity.id
_entity.type
_entity.pdbx_description
1 polymer ?
#
loop_
_entity_poly.entity_id
_entity_poly.type
_entity_poly.pdbx_seq_one_letter_code
_entity_poly.pdbx_strand_id
1 'polypeptide(L)'
;MDRDLIQRRDFPTGRRGYDPAAVDEHLRQVADAFAANSHPPAPTLASSTSEQVREILEAAERSVSQVRESAQREASDHVAQVQDATSGMLSKLDELESELGRLLSSLRASGERLSQGLEQLQADVAGASPPAANGAAPSSPAADAPSSPPAESAPAPVSSLPNDEAGARLIALNMALGGSPREETAAYLAEHFELADPEALLDDVYARAGR
;
A
#
# COMPACT_ATOMS: atom_id res chain seq x y z
N MET A 1 -57.64 28.77 -25.24
CA MET A 1 -58.94 29.15 -25.82
C MET A 1 -59.95 28.20 -25.22
N ASP A 2 -60.90 28.71 -24.46
CA ASP A 2 -61.79 27.87 -23.64
C ASP A 2 -62.99 27.38 -24.45
N ARG A 3 -63.37 26.11 -24.24
CA ARG A 3 -64.48 25.43 -24.93
C ARG A 3 -65.79 26.25 -24.91
N ASP A 4 -66.03 26.94 -23.80
CA ASP A 4 -67.24 27.74 -23.57
C ASP A 4 -67.30 29.01 -24.44
N LEU A 5 -66.15 29.51 -24.91
CA LEU A 5 -66.09 30.66 -25.81
C LEU A 5 -66.45 30.28 -27.25
N ILE A 6 -66.19 29.03 -27.66
CA ILE A 6 -66.50 28.51 -29.01
C ILE A 6 -68.00 28.19 -29.13
N GLN A 7 -68.68 27.85 -28.03
CA GLN A 7 -70.11 27.51 -28.00
C GLN A 7 -71.05 28.69 -27.73
N ARG A 8 -70.58 29.94 -27.77
CA ARG A 8 -71.45 31.10 -27.52
C ARG A 8 -72.56 31.18 -28.57
N ARG A 9 -73.81 31.32 -28.10
CA ARG A 9 -75.03 31.27 -28.94
C ARG A 9 -75.58 32.65 -29.32
N ASP A 10 -74.83 33.72 -29.06
CA ASP A 10 -75.26 35.12 -29.25
C ASP A 10 -74.91 35.66 -30.64
N PHE A 11 -75.37 35.00 -31.71
CA PHE A 11 -75.16 35.47 -33.07
C PHE A 11 -76.44 36.10 -33.66
N PRO A 12 -76.40 37.33 -34.21
CA PRO A 12 -77.58 37.99 -34.76
C PRO A 12 -78.07 37.32 -36.06
N THR A 13 -79.29 36.78 -36.09
CA THR A 13 -79.87 36.11 -37.28
C THR A 13 -80.69 37.06 -38.15
N GLY A 14 -80.19 37.39 -39.34
CA GLY A 14 -80.92 38.15 -40.37
C GLY A 14 -81.84 37.28 -41.25
N ARG A 15 -82.75 37.90 -42.01
CA ARG A 15 -83.83 37.26 -42.81
C ARG A 15 -83.38 36.29 -43.94
N ARG A 16 -82.08 36.05 -44.11
CA ARG A 16 -81.53 34.96 -44.93
C ARG A 16 -80.24 34.51 -44.24
N GLY A 17 -80.36 33.55 -43.33
CA GLY A 17 -79.28 33.11 -42.46
C GLY A 17 -79.19 31.59 -42.37
N TYR A 18 -78.03 31.12 -41.94
CA TYR A 18 -77.73 29.71 -41.70
C TYR A 18 -78.68 29.09 -40.67
N ASP A 19 -78.96 27.80 -40.81
CA ASP A 19 -79.78 27.04 -39.86
C ASP A 19 -79.07 26.95 -38.49
N PRO A 20 -79.63 27.54 -37.41
CA PRO A 20 -79.00 27.54 -36.09
C PRO A 20 -78.73 26.15 -35.54
N ALA A 21 -79.57 25.15 -35.85
CA ALA A 21 -79.38 23.79 -35.36
C ALA A 21 -78.14 23.13 -36.01
N ALA A 22 -77.91 23.39 -37.30
CA ALA A 22 -76.73 22.93 -38.02
C ALA A 22 -75.45 23.63 -37.52
N VAL A 23 -75.53 24.92 -37.16
CA VAL A 23 -74.41 25.66 -36.59
C VAL A 23 -74.06 25.15 -35.20
N ASP A 24 -75.05 24.93 -34.33
CA ASP A 24 -74.82 24.41 -32.98
C ASP A 24 -74.15 23.02 -33.01
N GLU A 25 -74.56 22.15 -33.93
CA GLU A 25 -73.93 20.84 -34.13
C GLU A 25 -72.50 20.98 -34.67
N HIS A 26 -72.26 21.89 -35.61
CA HIS A 26 -70.93 22.15 -36.13
C HIS A 26 -70.01 22.76 -35.06
N LEU A 27 -70.50 23.68 -34.23
CA LEU A 27 -69.75 24.28 -33.12
C LEU A 27 -69.41 23.24 -32.06
N ARG A 28 -70.31 22.27 -31.80
CA ARG A 28 -70.02 21.14 -30.92
C ARG A 28 -68.92 20.25 -31.50
N GLN A 29 -68.99 19.91 -32.77
CA GLN A 29 -67.95 19.15 -33.47
C GLN A 29 -66.60 19.87 -33.48
N VAL A 30 -66.60 21.19 -33.70
CA VAL A 30 -65.39 22.02 -33.64
C VAL A 30 -64.82 22.08 -32.22
N ALA A 31 -65.67 22.22 -31.20
CA ALA A 31 -65.25 22.24 -29.81
C ALA A 31 -64.64 20.89 -29.38
N ASP A 32 -65.23 19.77 -29.80
CA ASP A 32 -64.73 18.43 -29.49
C ASP A 32 -63.42 18.14 -30.27
N ALA A 33 -63.31 18.60 -31.52
CA ALA A 33 -62.06 18.55 -32.28
C ALA A 33 -60.95 19.42 -31.65
N PHE A 34 -61.32 20.59 -31.09
CA PHE A 34 -60.38 21.47 -30.41
C PHE A 34 -59.92 20.90 -29.06
N ALA A 35 -60.82 20.24 -28.32
CA ALA A 35 -60.50 19.54 -27.09
C ALA A 35 -59.58 18.33 -27.34
N ALA A 36 -59.82 17.57 -28.41
CA ALA A 36 -58.93 16.48 -28.82
C ALA A 36 -57.52 16.97 -29.21
N ASN A 37 -57.43 18.16 -29.82
CA ASN A 37 -56.16 18.79 -30.15
C ASN A 37 -55.49 19.51 -28.96
N SER A 38 -56.25 19.82 -27.91
CA SER A 38 -55.74 20.42 -26.68
C SER A 38 -55.23 19.32 -25.74
N HIS A 39 -54.07 18.75 -26.05
CA HIS A 39 -53.37 17.87 -25.12
C HIS A 39 -53.01 18.63 -23.81
N PRO A 40 -53.01 17.96 -22.63
CA PRO A 40 -52.42 18.56 -21.44
C PRO A 40 -50.98 19.00 -21.76
N PRO A 41 -50.48 20.13 -21.21
CA PRO A 41 -49.15 20.59 -21.55
C PRO A 41 -48.16 19.49 -21.19
N ALA A 42 -47.57 18.89 -22.22
CA ALA A 42 -46.51 17.91 -22.05
C ALA A 42 -45.39 18.56 -21.22
N PRO A 43 -44.70 17.79 -20.35
CA PRO A 43 -43.57 18.33 -19.60
C PRO A 43 -42.64 19.01 -20.60
N THR A 44 -42.48 20.32 -20.42
CA THR A 44 -41.63 21.09 -21.31
C THR A 44 -40.19 20.59 -21.13
N LEU A 45 -39.40 20.61 -22.20
CA LEU A 45 -38.00 20.21 -22.13
C LEU A 45 -37.27 20.91 -20.97
N ALA A 46 -37.59 22.18 -20.69
CA ALA A 46 -37.05 22.93 -19.55
C ALA A 46 -37.30 22.26 -18.19
N SER A 47 -38.53 21.83 -17.88
CA SER A 47 -38.86 21.14 -16.62
C SER A 47 -38.19 19.78 -16.50
N SER A 48 -38.12 19.01 -17.59
CA SER A 48 -37.42 17.73 -17.58
C SER A 48 -35.91 17.91 -17.40
N THR A 49 -35.33 18.93 -18.03
CA THR A 49 -33.90 19.24 -17.84
C THR A 49 -33.59 19.74 -16.44
N SER A 50 -34.48 20.51 -15.79
CA SER A 50 -34.25 20.97 -14.42
C SER A 50 -34.37 19.85 -13.40
N GLU A 51 -35.30 18.91 -13.60
CA GLU A 51 -35.38 17.67 -12.83
C GLU A 51 -34.10 16.85 -13.01
N GLN A 52 -33.65 16.67 -14.25
CA GLN A 52 -32.42 15.92 -14.55
C GLN A 52 -31.17 16.59 -13.95
N VAL A 53 -31.05 17.92 -13.99
CA VAL A 53 -29.95 18.64 -13.33
C VAL A 53 -30.01 18.48 -11.80
N ARG A 54 -31.21 18.49 -11.21
CA ARG A 54 -31.38 18.28 -9.77
C ARG A 54 -30.96 16.87 -9.34
N GLU A 55 -31.34 15.86 -10.12
CA GLU A 55 -30.90 14.47 -9.88
C GLU A 55 -29.39 14.32 -9.97
N ILE A 56 -28.77 14.95 -10.98
CA ILE A 56 -27.30 14.95 -11.14
C ILE A 56 -26.62 15.62 -9.96
N LEU A 57 -27.14 16.76 -9.49
CA LEU A 57 -26.56 17.47 -8.35
C LEU A 57 -26.65 16.64 -7.07
N GLU A 58 -27.80 16.03 -6.80
CA GLU A 58 -27.98 15.18 -5.61
C GLU A 58 -27.08 13.94 -5.67
N ALA A 59 -26.91 13.33 -6.86
CA ALA A 59 -25.96 12.25 -7.06
C ALA A 59 -24.50 12.70 -6.85
N ALA A 60 -24.15 13.90 -7.32
CA ALA A 60 -22.83 14.48 -7.13
C ALA A 60 -22.55 14.78 -5.65
N GLU A 61 -23.51 15.33 -4.91
CA GLU A 61 -23.37 15.60 -3.46
C GLU A 61 -23.18 14.32 -2.65
N ARG A 62 -23.92 13.26 -2.98
CA ARG A 62 -23.71 11.92 -2.39
C ARG A 62 -22.32 11.37 -2.71
N SER A 63 -21.88 11.52 -3.96
CA SER A 63 -20.54 11.09 -4.39
C SER A 63 -19.43 11.85 -3.65
N VAL A 64 -19.54 13.18 -3.54
CA VAL A 64 -18.57 14.01 -2.81
C VAL A 64 -18.53 13.62 -1.33
N SER A 65 -19.69 13.37 -0.72
CA SER A 65 -19.77 12.93 0.68
C SER A 65 -19.07 11.59 0.88
N GLN A 66 -19.27 10.64 -0.05
CA GLN A 66 -18.60 9.34 -0.04
C GLN A 66 -17.08 9.46 -0.23
N VAL A 67 -16.62 10.27 -1.17
CA VAL A 67 -15.18 10.52 -1.40
C VAL A 67 -14.54 11.17 -0.17
N ARG A 68 -15.24 12.11 0.49
CA ARG A 68 -14.74 12.73 1.72
C ARG A 68 -14.62 11.70 2.84
N GLU A 69 -15.61 10.84 3.00
CA GLU A 69 -15.58 9.80 4.03
C GLU A 69 -14.49 8.76 3.76
N SER A 70 -14.31 8.32 2.51
CA SER A 70 -13.24 7.39 2.13
C SER A 70 -11.87 8.02 2.36
N ALA A 71 -11.66 9.26 1.90
CA ALA A 71 -10.40 9.97 2.10
C ALA A 71 -10.07 10.20 3.59
N GLN A 72 -11.08 10.45 4.43
CA GLN A 72 -10.89 10.55 5.87
C GLN A 72 -10.47 9.21 6.50
N ARG A 73 -11.09 8.11 6.09
CA ARG A 73 -10.72 6.76 6.54
C ARG A 73 -9.30 6.39 6.11
N GLU A 74 -8.98 6.57 4.83
CA GLU A 74 -7.63 6.34 4.30
C GLU A 74 -6.58 7.19 5.03
N ALA A 75 -6.87 8.47 5.28
CA ALA A 75 -5.98 9.33 6.04
C ALA A 75 -5.78 8.85 7.48
N SER A 76 -6.85 8.42 8.17
CA SER A 76 -6.73 7.86 9.52
C SER A 76 -5.95 6.55 9.54
N ASP A 77 -6.15 5.70 8.54
CA ASP A 77 -5.46 4.40 8.42
C ASP A 77 -3.96 4.62 8.17
N HIS A 78 -3.61 5.55 7.30
CA HIS A 78 -2.21 5.93 7.08
C HIS A 78 -1.55 6.51 8.33
N VAL A 79 -2.24 7.37 9.08
CA VAL A 79 -1.71 7.91 10.33
C VAL A 79 -1.49 6.78 11.36
N ALA A 80 -2.43 5.85 11.49
CA ALA A 80 -2.28 4.68 12.36
C ALA A 80 -1.07 3.82 11.95
N GLN A 81 -0.92 3.53 10.65
CA GLN A 81 0.19 2.75 10.12
C GLN A 81 1.55 3.42 10.37
N VAL A 82 1.65 4.74 10.18
CA VAL A 82 2.87 5.50 10.46
C VAL A 82 3.20 5.48 11.94
N GLN A 83 2.19 5.63 12.82
CA GLN A 83 2.38 5.55 14.26
C GLN A 83 2.88 4.17 14.70
N ASP A 84 2.28 3.10 14.19
CA ASP A 84 2.68 1.73 14.47
C ASP A 84 4.11 1.46 13.98
N ALA A 85 4.44 1.89 12.76
CA ALA A 85 5.79 1.76 12.21
C ALA A 85 6.82 2.53 13.05
N THR A 86 6.48 3.75 13.48
CA THR A 86 7.36 4.58 14.32
C THR A 86 7.55 3.97 15.70
N SER A 87 6.48 3.49 16.34
CA SER A 87 6.56 2.78 17.62
C SER A 87 7.40 1.51 17.52
N GLY A 88 7.26 0.77 16.43
CA GLY A 88 8.09 -0.40 16.14
C GLY A 88 9.57 -0.05 15.96
N MET A 89 9.90 1.06 15.28
CA MET A 89 11.29 1.52 15.15
C MET A 89 11.88 1.94 16.50
N LEU A 90 11.13 2.65 17.33
CA LEU A 90 11.57 3.03 18.68
C LEU A 90 11.83 1.81 19.56
N SER A 91 10.93 0.82 19.52
CA SER A 91 11.10 -0.43 20.27
C SER A 91 12.37 -1.18 19.84
N LYS A 92 12.64 -1.23 18.52
CA LYS A 92 13.87 -1.82 17.99
C LYS A 92 15.13 -1.04 18.41
N LEU A 93 15.05 0.29 18.46
CA LEU A 93 16.15 1.13 18.94
C LEU A 93 16.46 0.86 20.41
N ASP A 94 15.44 0.75 21.26
CA ASP A 94 15.61 0.42 22.68
C ASP A 94 16.23 -0.98 22.89
N GLU A 95 15.86 -1.93 22.03
CA GLU A 95 16.40 -3.28 22.05
C GLU A 95 17.87 -3.31 21.62
N LEU A 96 18.22 -2.57 20.55
CA LEU A 96 19.61 -2.36 20.13
C LEU A 96 20.43 -1.64 21.20
N GLU A 97 19.89 -0.61 21.87
CA GLU A 97 20.57 0.09 22.97
C GLU A 97 20.84 -0.88 24.13
N SER A 98 19.86 -1.70 24.48
CA SER A 98 20.00 -2.72 25.54
C SER A 98 21.07 -3.76 25.19
N GLU A 99 21.12 -4.19 23.93
CA GLU A 99 22.12 -5.13 23.44
C GLU A 99 23.53 -4.51 23.45
N LEU A 100 23.68 -3.27 22.99
CA LEU A 100 24.93 -2.51 23.09
C LEU A 100 25.38 -2.34 24.55
N GLY A 101 24.44 -2.07 25.47
CA GLY A 101 24.74 -2.01 26.90
C GLY A 101 25.26 -3.33 27.46
N ARG A 102 24.65 -4.46 27.06
CA ARG A 102 25.14 -5.80 27.43
C ARG A 102 26.53 -6.06 26.85
N LEU A 103 26.77 -5.75 25.58
CA LEU A 103 28.07 -5.89 24.94
C LEU A 103 29.15 -5.08 25.66
N LEU A 104 28.89 -3.80 25.95
CA LEU A 104 29.82 -2.94 26.69
C LEU A 104 30.11 -3.46 28.10
N SER A 105 29.10 -3.97 28.81
CA SER A 105 29.29 -4.56 30.14
C SER A 105 30.17 -5.81 30.09
N SER A 106 29.99 -6.66 29.08
CA SER A 106 30.81 -7.86 28.87
C SER A 106 32.25 -7.52 28.49
N LEU A 107 32.44 -6.47 27.69
CA LEU A 107 33.77 -5.99 27.29
C LEU A 107 34.51 -5.43 28.50
N ARG A 108 33.84 -4.63 29.35
CA ARG A 108 34.42 -4.13 30.60
C ARG A 108 34.81 -5.26 31.55
N ALA A 109 33.94 -6.25 31.73
CA ALA A 109 34.23 -7.42 32.56
C ALA A 109 35.37 -8.29 32.01
N SER A 110 35.56 -8.30 30.69
CA SER A 110 36.68 -8.99 30.04
C SER A 110 37.98 -8.19 30.20
N GLY A 111 37.93 -6.87 30.08
CA GLY A 111 39.06 -5.96 30.32
C GLY A 111 39.58 -6.06 31.75
N GLU A 112 38.68 -6.08 32.74
CA GLU A 112 39.04 -6.24 34.16
C GLU A 112 39.67 -7.62 34.45
N ARG A 113 39.18 -8.68 33.81
CA ARG A 113 39.82 -10.01 33.91
C ARG A 113 41.21 -10.01 33.28
N LEU A 114 41.39 -9.28 32.19
CA LEU A 114 42.66 -9.20 31.48
C LEU A 114 43.68 -8.36 32.25
N SER A 115 43.27 -7.26 32.90
CA SER A 115 44.13 -6.48 33.79
C SER A 115 44.58 -7.29 35.01
N GLN A 116 43.65 -8.00 35.66
CA GLN A 116 43.98 -8.90 36.78
C GLN A 116 44.94 -10.01 36.35
N GLY A 117 44.74 -10.59 35.16
CA GLY A 117 45.66 -11.58 34.60
C GLY A 117 47.06 -11.02 34.35
N LEU A 118 47.17 -9.77 33.88
CA LEU A 118 48.46 -9.11 33.68
C LEU A 118 49.16 -8.77 35.00
N GLU A 119 48.43 -8.31 36.02
CA GLU A 119 48.99 -8.08 37.36
C GLU A 119 49.52 -9.36 37.98
N GLN A 120 48.81 -10.48 37.83
CA GLN A 120 49.26 -11.80 38.28
C GLN A 120 50.55 -12.22 37.57
N LEU A 121 50.60 -12.07 36.25
CA LEU A 121 51.81 -12.39 35.46
C LEU A 121 53.00 -11.50 35.86
N GLN A 122 52.76 -10.22 36.11
CA GLN A 122 53.79 -9.30 36.58
C GLN A 122 54.29 -9.66 37.98
N ALA A 123 53.41 -10.10 38.87
CA ALA A 123 53.77 -10.60 40.19
C ALA A 123 54.58 -11.91 40.09
N ASP A 124 54.18 -12.85 39.23
CA ASP A 124 54.92 -14.10 38.99
C ASP A 124 56.32 -13.82 38.42
N VAL A 125 56.46 -12.88 37.49
CA VAL A 125 57.76 -12.47 36.92
C VAL A 125 58.62 -11.74 37.96
N ALA A 126 58.04 -10.90 38.82
CA ALA A 126 58.75 -10.24 39.91
C ALA A 126 59.19 -11.24 41.01
N GLY A 127 58.38 -12.27 41.27
CA GLY A 127 58.72 -13.40 42.14
C GLY A 127 59.78 -14.33 41.54
N ALA A 128 59.81 -14.44 40.20
CA ALA A 128 60.83 -15.16 39.44
C ALA A 128 62.13 -14.35 39.23
N SER A 129 62.51 -13.51 40.20
CA SER A 129 63.88 -13.01 40.30
C SER A 129 64.83 -14.22 40.33
N PRO A 130 65.82 -14.33 39.44
CA PRO A 130 66.54 -15.59 39.26
C PRO A 130 67.35 -15.93 40.51
N PRO A 131 67.14 -17.09 41.16
CA PRO A 131 68.17 -17.64 42.01
C PRO A 131 69.36 -18.00 41.10
N ALA A 132 70.49 -17.36 41.34
CA ALA A 132 71.76 -17.80 40.81
C ALA A 132 71.94 -19.31 41.13
N ALA A 133 72.16 -20.09 40.08
CA ALA A 133 72.72 -21.43 40.05
C ALA A 133 72.18 -22.44 41.07
N ASN A 134 71.33 -23.36 40.60
CA ASN A 134 71.65 -24.77 40.80
C ASN A 134 71.06 -25.64 39.70
N GLY A 135 71.93 -26.37 39.00
CA GLY A 135 71.54 -27.31 37.97
C GLY A 135 70.92 -28.56 38.57
N ALA A 136 69.80 -28.99 37.98
CA ALA A 136 69.37 -30.38 37.97
C ALA A 136 68.28 -30.55 36.90
N ALA A 137 68.61 -31.25 35.82
CA ALA A 137 67.63 -31.90 34.98
C ALA A 137 66.84 -32.93 35.83
N PRO A 138 65.59 -33.24 35.47
CA PRO A 138 65.44 -34.46 34.67
C PRO A 138 64.36 -34.39 33.57
N SER A 139 64.71 -35.02 32.45
CA SER A 139 63.95 -36.00 31.66
C SER A 139 62.44 -35.85 31.49
N SER A 140 62.05 -35.71 30.22
CA SER A 140 60.71 -35.98 29.66
C SER A 140 60.14 -37.35 30.05
N PRO A 141 58.81 -37.47 30.03
CA PRO A 141 58.17 -38.58 29.35
C PRO A 141 57.31 -38.07 28.18
N ALA A 142 57.54 -38.68 27.02
CA ALA A 142 56.60 -38.66 25.91
C ALA A 142 55.28 -39.29 26.35
N ALA A 143 54.16 -38.60 26.10
CA ALA A 143 52.83 -39.18 26.17
C ALA A 143 52.06 -38.78 24.91
N ASP A 144 51.86 -39.80 24.08
CA ASP A 144 50.85 -40.02 23.05
C ASP A 144 50.05 -38.83 22.51
N ALA A 145 50.33 -38.52 21.24
CA ALA A 145 49.32 -38.06 20.32
C ALA A 145 48.50 -39.27 19.80
N PRO A 146 47.17 -39.25 19.84
CA PRO A 146 46.40 -40.07 18.92
C PRO A 146 46.25 -39.30 17.59
N SER A 147 46.74 -39.93 16.53
CA SER A 147 46.38 -39.61 15.15
C SER A 147 45.16 -40.41 14.69
N SER A 148 44.37 -39.80 13.80
CA SER A 148 43.61 -40.41 12.67
C SER A 148 42.07 -40.57 12.81
N PRO A 149 41.28 -40.62 11.70
CA PRO A 149 40.93 -39.53 10.75
C PRO A 149 39.39 -39.52 10.41
N PRO A 150 38.88 -39.37 9.15
CA PRO A 150 38.07 -38.24 8.67
C PRO A 150 36.58 -38.54 8.34
N ALA A 151 35.86 -37.47 7.99
CA ALA A 151 34.53 -37.38 7.36
C ALA A 151 33.30 -37.56 8.27
N GLU A 152 32.48 -36.51 8.42
CA GLU A 152 31.13 -36.46 7.83
C GLU A 152 30.52 -35.04 7.95
N SER A 153 30.32 -34.41 6.80
CA SER A 153 29.18 -33.56 6.40
C SER A 153 28.61 -32.44 7.30
N ALA A 154 29.00 -31.21 6.91
CA ALA A 154 28.13 -30.01 6.72
C ALA A 154 27.53 -29.24 7.93
N PRO A 155 27.25 -27.92 7.78
CA PRO A 155 27.39 -27.09 6.58
C PRO A 155 28.55 -26.07 6.66
N ALA A 156 29.11 -25.78 5.49
CA ALA A 156 29.96 -24.61 5.27
C ALA A 156 29.18 -23.31 5.58
N PRO A 157 29.86 -22.23 5.98
CA PRO A 157 29.28 -20.90 5.79
C PRO A 157 29.13 -20.72 4.27
N VAL A 158 27.91 -20.68 3.77
CA VAL A 158 27.68 -20.21 2.40
C VAL A 158 28.19 -18.78 2.38
N SER A 159 29.35 -18.62 1.76
CA SER A 159 29.95 -17.34 1.48
C SER A 159 28.99 -16.62 0.55
N SER A 160 28.54 -15.47 1.01
CA SER A 160 28.13 -14.31 0.23
C SER A 160 28.77 -14.29 -1.17
N LEU A 161 27.99 -14.68 -2.17
CA LEU A 161 28.16 -14.22 -3.54
C LEU A 161 27.24 -13.01 -3.73
N PRO A 162 27.72 -11.89 -4.32
CA PRO A 162 26.87 -10.75 -4.67
C PRO A 162 25.83 -11.04 -5.77
N ASN A 163 25.69 -12.28 -6.26
CA ASN A 163 24.99 -12.64 -7.50
C ASN A 163 23.89 -13.70 -7.34
N ASP A 164 23.35 -13.92 -6.13
CA ASP A 164 22.31 -14.95 -5.94
C ASP A 164 20.91 -14.46 -6.38
N GLU A 165 20.17 -15.32 -7.09
CA GLU A 165 18.78 -15.10 -7.51
C GLU A 165 17.86 -14.73 -6.33
N ALA A 166 18.14 -15.27 -5.15
CA ALA A 166 17.43 -14.93 -3.92
C ALA A 166 17.65 -13.46 -3.50
N GLY A 167 18.86 -12.93 -3.69
CA GLY A 167 19.19 -11.52 -3.45
C GLY A 167 18.55 -10.59 -4.48
N ALA A 168 18.61 -10.97 -5.76
CA ALA A 168 17.91 -10.29 -6.84
C ALA A 168 16.40 -10.19 -6.57
N ARG A 169 15.77 -11.28 -6.12
CA ARG A 169 14.35 -11.32 -5.77
C ARG A 169 14.00 -10.37 -4.64
N LEU A 170 14.84 -10.27 -3.61
CA LEU A 170 14.62 -9.35 -2.49
C LEU A 170 14.70 -7.89 -2.92
N ILE A 171 15.70 -7.54 -3.74
CA ILE A 171 15.83 -6.17 -4.26
C ILE A 171 14.67 -5.85 -5.20
N ALA A 172 14.32 -6.76 -6.10
CA ALA A 172 13.18 -6.60 -7.00
C ALA A 172 11.87 -6.37 -6.24
N LEU A 173 11.63 -7.13 -5.16
CA LEU A 173 10.46 -6.97 -4.31
C LEU A 173 10.46 -5.62 -3.57
N ASN A 174 11.62 -5.21 -3.04
CA ASN A 174 11.74 -3.93 -2.36
C ASN A 174 11.47 -2.74 -3.31
N MET A 175 11.96 -2.81 -4.55
CA MET A 175 11.70 -1.78 -5.55
C MET A 175 10.24 -1.78 -6.03
N ALA A 176 9.63 -2.95 -6.20
CA ALA A 176 8.21 -3.06 -6.54
C ALA A 176 7.31 -2.48 -5.43
N LEU A 177 7.61 -2.74 -4.16
CA LEU A 177 6.90 -2.13 -3.02
C LEU A 177 7.14 -0.62 -2.92
N GLY A 178 8.29 -0.13 -3.38
CA GLY A 178 8.61 1.29 -3.49
C GLY A 178 7.92 2.01 -4.66
N GLY A 179 7.20 1.28 -5.52
CA GLY A 179 6.49 1.85 -6.67
C GLY A 179 7.37 2.06 -7.91
N SER A 180 8.59 1.51 -7.94
CA SER A 180 9.41 1.50 -9.15
C SER A 180 8.71 0.71 -10.27
N PRO A 181 8.87 1.10 -11.55
CA PRO A 181 8.35 0.34 -12.67
C PRO A 181 9.16 -0.94 -12.96
N ARG A 182 8.50 -1.93 -13.55
CA ARG A 182 9.07 -3.25 -13.90
C ARG A 182 10.31 -3.13 -14.78
N GLU A 183 10.31 -2.21 -15.74
CA GLU A 183 11.41 -1.98 -16.68
C GLU A 183 12.68 -1.47 -15.99
N GLU A 184 12.54 -0.55 -15.04
CA GLU A 184 13.65 0.00 -14.25
C GLU A 184 14.23 -1.07 -13.32
N THR A 185 13.36 -1.92 -12.77
CA THR A 185 13.77 -3.07 -11.95
C THR A 185 14.56 -4.09 -12.78
N ALA A 186 14.13 -4.35 -14.03
CA ALA A 186 14.82 -5.25 -14.95
C ALA A 186 16.23 -4.73 -15.32
N ALA A 187 16.35 -3.43 -15.61
CA ALA A 187 17.63 -2.81 -15.92
C ALA A 187 18.60 -2.94 -14.73
N TYR A 188 18.13 -2.66 -13.52
CA TYR A 188 18.93 -2.78 -12.30
C TYR A 188 19.40 -4.22 -12.06
N LEU A 189 18.53 -5.21 -12.28
CA LEU A 189 18.90 -6.61 -12.11
C LEU A 189 19.92 -7.07 -13.16
N ALA A 190 19.81 -6.62 -14.40
CA ALA A 190 20.76 -6.97 -15.46
C ALA A 190 22.17 -6.38 -15.24
N GLU A 191 22.27 -5.23 -14.57
CA GLU A 191 23.54 -4.58 -14.26
C GLU A 191 24.24 -5.16 -13.01
N HIS A 192 23.46 -5.64 -12.04
CA HIS A 192 23.97 -6.03 -10.73
C HIS A 192 23.93 -7.53 -10.44
N PHE A 193 23.20 -8.32 -11.23
CA PHE A 193 23.02 -9.75 -11.01
C PHE A 193 23.13 -10.55 -12.32
N GLU A 194 23.74 -11.74 -12.26
CA GLU A 194 23.75 -12.70 -13.37
C GLU A 194 22.61 -13.70 -13.20
N LEU A 195 21.42 -13.34 -13.71
CA LEU A 195 20.22 -14.17 -13.62
C LEU A 195 20.02 -15.03 -14.87
N ALA A 196 19.64 -16.29 -14.68
CA ALA A 196 19.28 -17.18 -15.78
C ALA A 196 17.95 -16.79 -16.44
N ASP A 197 16.99 -16.26 -15.66
CA ASP A 197 15.69 -15.79 -16.15
C ASP A 197 15.16 -14.61 -15.32
N PRO A 198 15.53 -13.36 -15.66
CA PRO A 198 15.08 -12.18 -14.94
C PRO A 198 13.58 -11.88 -15.17
N GLU A 199 13.02 -12.23 -16.32
CA GLU A 199 11.62 -11.92 -16.67
C GLU A 199 10.64 -12.73 -15.82
N ALA A 200 10.89 -14.03 -15.66
CA ALA A 200 10.04 -14.90 -14.83
C ALA A 200 10.04 -14.46 -13.34
N LEU A 201 11.20 -14.02 -12.84
CA LEU A 201 11.32 -13.51 -11.47
C LEU A 201 10.55 -12.21 -11.28
N LEU A 202 10.62 -11.29 -12.26
CA LEU A 202 9.88 -10.03 -12.21
C LEU A 202 8.37 -10.24 -12.25
N ASP A 203 7.88 -11.17 -13.06
CA ASP A 203 6.45 -11.51 -13.09
C ASP A 203 5.94 -12.00 -11.74
N ASP A 204 6.68 -12.92 -11.10
CA ASP A 204 6.36 -13.44 -9.77
C ASP A 204 6.33 -12.35 -8.69
N VAL A 205 7.26 -11.39 -8.76
CA VAL A 205 7.40 -10.31 -7.79
C VAL A 205 6.29 -9.26 -7.95
N TYR A 206 6.04 -8.80 -9.17
CA TYR A 206 5.00 -7.78 -9.43
C TYR A 206 3.58 -8.35 -9.26
N ALA A 207 3.37 -9.64 -9.57
CA ALA A 207 2.11 -10.31 -9.25
C ALA A 207 1.83 -10.41 -7.74
N ARG A 208 2.88 -10.42 -6.90
CA ARG A 208 2.78 -10.43 -5.43
C ARG A 208 2.68 -9.03 -4.82
N ALA A 209 3.38 -8.05 -5.40
CA ALA A 209 3.37 -6.67 -4.91
C ALA A 209 2.08 -5.91 -5.24
N GLY A 210 1.38 -6.28 -6.32
CA GLY A 210 0.12 -5.67 -6.75
C GLY A 210 -1.14 -6.28 -6.11
N ARG A 211 -1.02 -7.07 -5.03
CA ARG A 211 -2.14 -7.76 -4.39
C ARG A 211 -2.36 -7.31 -2.94
#